data_AF-A0A1V3X465-F1
#
_entry.id   AF-A0A1V3X465-F1
#
_cell.length_a   1.000
_cell.length_b   1.000
_cell.length_c   1.000
_cell.angle_alpha   90.00
_cell.angle_beta   90.00
_cell.angle_gamma   90.00
#
_symmetry.space_group_name_H-M   'P 1'
#
loop_
_entity.id
_entity.type
_entity.pdbx_description
1 polymer ?
#
loop_
_entity_poly.entity_id
_entity_poly.type
_entity_poly.pdbx_seq_one_letter_code
_entity_poly.pdbx_strand_id
1 'polypeptide(L)'
;MTRRGTLWGVGLGPGDPELVTVKAARVIGEADVVAYHSARHGRSIARGIAEPYLRAGQIEEHLVYPVTTETTGHPGGYAGALEDFYVQATERIAAHLDAGRNVALLAEGDPLFYSSYMHLHTRLTRRFNAVIVPGSRR
;
A
#
# COMPACT_ATOMS: atom_id res chain seq x y z
N MET A 1 6.87 26.38 6.05
CA MET A 1 6.31 25.33 5.18
C MET A 1 6.25 24.05 6.00
N THR A 2 5.07 23.52 6.26
CA THR A 2 4.91 22.19 6.90
C THR A 2 5.43 21.13 5.94
N ARG A 3 6.38 20.31 6.40
CA ARG A 3 6.99 19.25 5.59
C ARG A 3 5.96 18.13 5.37
N ARG A 4 5.55 17.91 4.12
CA ARG A 4 4.72 16.74 3.74
C ARG A 4 5.51 15.45 3.89
N GLY A 5 4.81 14.36 4.18
CA GLY A 5 5.35 13.01 4.22
C GLY A 5 5.75 12.50 2.83
N THR A 6 6.52 11.42 2.81
CA THR A 6 6.91 10.71 1.57
C THR A 6 6.13 9.40 1.44
N LEU A 7 5.62 9.14 0.23
CA LEU A 7 5.06 7.85 -0.12
C LEU A 7 6.18 6.90 -0.54
N TRP A 8 6.24 5.74 0.09
CA TRP A 8 7.18 4.67 -0.26
C TRP A 8 6.41 3.50 -0.86
N GLY A 9 6.69 3.18 -2.12
CA GLY A 9 6.23 1.92 -2.71
C GLY A 9 7.21 0.82 -2.38
N VAL A 10 6.80 -0.18 -1.61
CA VAL A 10 7.71 -1.19 -1.09
C VAL A 10 7.38 -2.56 -1.67
N GLY A 11 8.28 -3.06 -2.51
CA GLY A 11 8.25 -4.43 -3.01
C GLY A 11 8.75 -5.41 -1.97
N LEU A 12 7.94 -6.40 -1.65
CA LEU A 12 8.26 -7.41 -0.64
C LEU A 12 8.97 -8.65 -1.22
N GLY A 13 9.08 -8.75 -2.55
CA GLY A 13 9.64 -9.95 -3.18
C GLY A 13 8.65 -11.12 -3.21
N PRO A 14 9.12 -12.36 -3.38
CA PRO A 14 8.29 -13.48 -3.84
C PRO A 14 7.42 -14.15 -2.76
N GLY A 15 7.48 -13.70 -1.50
CA GLY A 15 6.60 -14.20 -0.44
C GLY A 15 7.30 -14.68 0.83
N ASP A 16 8.60 -14.99 0.78
CA ASP A 16 9.39 -15.32 1.97
C ASP A 16 9.86 -14.02 2.64
N PRO A 17 9.55 -13.77 3.93
CA PRO A 17 10.07 -12.62 4.65
C PRO A 17 11.60 -12.48 4.54
N GLU A 18 12.36 -13.57 4.59
CA GLU A 18 13.84 -13.51 4.49
C GLU A 18 14.35 -12.99 3.14
N LEU A 19 13.50 -12.94 2.11
CA LEU A 19 13.81 -12.41 0.79
C LEU A 19 13.46 -10.92 0.62
N VAL A 20 12.88 -10.29 1.65
CA VAL A 20 12.68 -8.84 1.70
C VAL A 20 14.04 -8.14 1.72
N THR A 21 14.22 -7.16 0.83
CA THR A 21 15.50 -6.44 0.75
C THR A 21 15.77 -5.63 2.02
N VAL A 22 17.04 -5.43 2.38
CA VAL A 22 17.45 -4.60 3.53
C VAL A 22 16.83 -3.20 3.47
N LYS A 23 16.71 -2.62 2.26
CA LYS A 23 16.08 -1.31 2.07
C LYS A 23 14.57 -1.37 2.34
N ALA A 24 13.88 -2.41 1.90
CA ALA A 24 12.45 -2.58 2.14
C ALA A 24 12.17 -2.75 3.64
N ALA A 25 12.89 -3.65 4.32
CA ALA A 25 12.79 -3.86 5.76
C ALA A 25 12.99 -2.56 6.55
N ARG A 26 14.02 -1.78 6.20
CA ARG A 26 14.29 -0.48 6.83
C ARG A 26 13.16 0.52 6.63
N VAL A 27 12.66 0.66 5.40
CA VAL A 27 11.54 1.57 5.10
C VAL A 27 10.27 1.16 5.83
N ILE A 28 9.97 -0.14 5.90
CA ILE A 28 8.82 -0.67 6.64
C ILE A 28 8.96 -0.32 8.12
N GLY A 29 10.12 -0.56 8.75
CA GLY A 29 10.32 -0.26 10.16
C GLY A 29 10.32 1.23 10.50
N GLU A 30 10.79 2.10 9.59
CA GLU A 30 10.85 3.55 9.81
C GLU A 30 9.53 4.28 9.51
N ALA A 31 8.65 3.70 8.70
CA ALA A 31 7.41 4.37 8.28
C ALA A 31 6.50 4.69 9.48
N ASP A 32 5.76 5.78 9.40
CA ASP A 32 4.73 6.13 10.40
C ASP A 32 3.44 5.33 10.15
N VAL A 33 3.19 5.04 8.87
CA VAL A 33 1.99 4.37 8.38
C VAL A 33 2.40 3.25 7.43
N VAL A 34 1.84 2.05 7.64
CA VAL A 34 2.01 0.92 6.73
C VAL A 34 0.65 0.62 6.09
N ALA A 35 0.55 0.83 4.78
CA ALA A 35 -0.65 0.60 3.99
C ALA A 35 -0.53 -0.69 3.19
N TYR A 36 -1.57 -1.52 3.19
CA TYR A 36 -1.57 -2.81 2.50
C TYR A 36 -2.97 -3.23 2.08
N HIS A 37 -3.03 -3.99 0.98
CA HIS A 37 -4.29 -4.48 0.43
C HIS A 37 -4.68 -5.84 1.03
N SER A 38 -5.98 -6.11 1.09
CA SER A 38 -6.51 -7.45 1.35
C SER A 38 -7.83 -7.68 0.62
N ALA A 39 -8.15 -8.95 0.39
CA ALA A 39 -9.51 -9.36 0.02
C ALA A 39 -10.49 -9.23 1.20
N ARG A 40 -11.80 -9.36 0.95
CA ARG A 40 -12.87 -9.19 1.98
C ARG A 40 -12.72 -10.07 3.22
N HIS A 41 -12.00 -11.20 3.14
CA HIS A 41 -11.69 -12.05 4.30
C HIS A 41 -10.66 -11.43 5.26
N GLY A 42 -10.16 -10.22 4.99
CA GLY A 42 -9.35 -9.41 5.89
C GLY A 42 -7.87 -9.81 6.01
N ARG A 43 -7.46 -10.94 5.44
CA ARG A 43 -6.05 -11.39 5.47
C ARG A 43 -5.28 -10.77 4.32
N SER A 44 -4.14 -10.16 4.64
CA SER A 44 -3.22 -9.59 3.65
C SER A 44 -1.94 -10.42 3.61
N ILE A 45 -1.60 -10.93 2.43
CA ILE A 45 -0.33 -11.63 2.19
C ILE A 45 0.83 -10.66 2.41
N ALA A 46 0.76 -9.47 1.81
CA ALA A 46 1.77 -8.43 1.96
C ALA A 46 2.02 -8.05 3.44
N ARG A 47 0.96 -7.93 4.24
CA ARG A 47 1.10 -7.72 5.69
C ARG A 47 1.86 -8.86 6.37
N GLY A 48 1.48 -10.11 6.10
CA GLY A 48 2.12 -11.28 6.70
C GLY A 48 3.61 -11.36 6.39
N ILE A 49 4.00 -11.02 5.15
CA ILE A 49 5.42 -10.96 4.76
C ILE A 49 6.16 -9.84 5.52
N ALA A 50 5.50 -8.70 5.69
CA ALA A 50 6.08 -7.54 6.36
C ALA A 50 6.12 -7.65 7.90
N GLU A 51 5.38 -8.59 8.49
CA GLU A 51 5.17 -8.74 9.94
C GLU A 51 6.48 -8.69 10.76
N PRO A 52 7.58 -9.39 10.38
CA PRO A 52 8.83 -9.34 11.13
C PRO A 52 9.52 -7.97 11.14
N TYR A 53 9.12 -7.07 10.24
CA TYR A 53 9.72 -5.75 10.05
C TYR A 53 8.85 -4.60 10.59
N LEU A 54 7.65 -4.91 11.08
CA LEU A 54 6.75 -3.92 11.68
C LEU A 54 7.27 -3.51 13.07
N ARG A 55 7.03 -2.25 13.44
CA ARG A 55 7.28 -1.75 14.79
C ARG A 55 5.98 -1.45 15.53
N ALA A 56 6.02 -1.57 16.85
CA ALA A 56 4.91 -1.18 17.71
C ALA A 56 4.56 0.30 17.52
N GLY A 57 3.26 0.62 17.52
CA GLY A 57 2.75 1.99 17.41
C GLY A 57 2.68 2.55 15.99
N GLN A 58 3.00 1.76 14.96
CA GLN A 58 2.68 2.12 13.58
C GLN A 58 1.17 2.19 13.35
N ILE A 59 0.76 3.13 12.51
CA ILE A 59 -0.61 3.16 12.00
C ILE A 59 -0.69 2.18 10.82
N GLU A 60 -1.75 1.39 10.79
CA GLU A 60 -1.97 0.42 9.74
C GLU A 60 -3.17 0.82 8.89
N GLU A 61 -2.89 1.19 7.65
CA GLU A 61 -3.92 1.53 6.68
C GLU A 61 -4.32 0.27 5.91
N HIS A 62 -5.32 -0.43 6.46
CA HIS A 62 -5.87 -1.64 5.87
C HIS A 62 -6.80 -1.28 4.70
N LEU A 63 -6.39 -1.65 3.48
CA LEU A 63 -7.11 -1.36 2.23
C LEU A 63 -7.86 -2.61 1.78
N VAL A 64 -9.09 -2.78 2.28
CA VAL A 64 -9.93 -3.95 1.96
C VAL A 64 -10.70 -3.70 0.67
N TYR A 65 -10.53 -4.56 -0.34
CA TYR A 65 -11.29 -4.46 -1.58
C TYR A 65 -12.79 -4.64 -1.31
N PRO A 66 -13.65 -3.75 -1.86
CA PRO A 66 -15.10 -3.84 -1.63
C PRO A 66 -15.71 -5.05 -2.35
N VAL A 67 -15.09 -5.48 -3.45
CA VAL A 67 -15.51 -6.59 -4.30
C VAL A 67 -14.27 -7.34 -4.80
N THR A 68 -14.33 -8.67 -4.85
CA THR A 68 -13.23 -9.50 -5.35
C THR A 68 -13.60 -10.27 -6.62
N THR A 69 -14.76 -10.94 -6.62
CA THR A 69 -15.24 -11.77 -7.75
C THR A 69 -16.77 -11.90 -7.80
N GLU A 70 -17.50 -11.29 -6.86
CA GLU A 70 -18.96 -11.44 -6.69
C GLU A 70 -19.74 -10.32 -7.40
N THR A 71 -21.02 -10.59 -7.69
CA THR A 71 -21.98 -9.57 -8.13
C THR A 71 -22.10 -8.46 -7.10
N THR A 72 -22.02 -7.21 -7.55
CA THR A 72 -22.09 -6.03 -6.69
C THR A 72 -23.40 -5.28 -6.88
N GLY A 73 -23.96 -4.77 -5.78
CA GLY A 73 -25.12 -3.87 -5.81
C GLY A 73 -24.76 -2.42 -6.18
N HIS A 74 -23.50 -2.14 -6.49
CA HIS A 74 -23.04 -0.79 -6.82
C HIS A 74 -23.63 -0.30 -8.15
N PRO A 75 -24.16 0.94 -8.25
CA PRO A 75 -24.76 1.47 -9.47
C PRO A 75 -23.82 1.44 -10.70
N GLY A 76 -22.51 1.61 -10.46
CA GLY A 76 -21.46 1.52 -11.48
C GLY A 76 -20.87 0.11 -11.69
N GLY A 77 -21.51 -0.93 -11.15
CA GLY A 77 -21.00 -2.29 -11.21
C GLY A 77 -19.64 -2.47 -10.53
N TYR A 78 -18.91 -3.53 -10.91
CA TYR A 78 -17.60 -3.87 -10.34
C TYR A 78 -16.58 -2.72 -10.49
N ALA A 79 -16.52 -2.12 -11.68
CA ALA A 79 -15.61 -1.02 -11.98
C ALA A 79 -15.89 0.21 -11.10
N GLY A 80 -17.16 0.59 -10.93
CA GLY A 80 -17.53 1.72 -10.07
C GLY A 80 -17.20 1.47 -8.59
N ALA A 81 -17.44 0.25 -8.09
CA ALA A 81 -17.10 -0.08 -6.71
C ALA A 81 -15.58 -0.02 -6.45
N LEU A 82 -14.76 -0.47 -7.41
CA LEU A 82 -13.31 -0.34 -7.32
C LEU A 82 -12.84 1.12 -7.43
N GLU A 83 -13.45 1.92 -8.30
CA GLU A 83 -13.11 3.33 -8.46
C GLU A 83 -13.33 4.10 -7.15
N ASP A 84 -14.51 3.95 -6.54
CA ASP A 84 -14.85 4.57 -5.26
C ASP A 84 -13.88 4.14 -4.15
N PHE A 85 -13.52 2.85 -4.13
CA PHE A 85 -12.50 2.35 -3.21
C PHE A 85 -11.16 3.04 -3.41
N TYR A 86 -10.67 3.16 -4.65
CA TYR A 86 -9.38 3.80 -4.92
C TYR A 86 -9.41 5.29 -4.61
N VAL A 87 -10.54 5.98 -4.82
CA VAL A 87 -10.72 7.38 -4.37
C VAL A 87 -10.60 7.48 -2.86
N GLN A 88 -11.35 6.67 -2.11
CA GLN A 88 -11.32 6.69 -0.64
C GLN A 88 -9.94 6.32 -0.07
N ALA A 89 -9.31 5.28 -0.62
CA ALA A 89 -7.97 4.86 -0.23
C ALA A 89 -6.91 5.94 -0.52
N THR A 90 -7.03 6.64 -1.66
CA THR A 90 -6.15 7.77 -2.00
C THR A 90 -6.29 8.90 -0.98
N GLU A 91 -7.52 9.30 -0.63
CA GLU A 91 -7.75 10.39 0.31
C GLU A 91 -7.27 10.05 1.73
N ARG A 92 -7.47 8.81 2.19
CA ARG A 92 -6.92 8.34 3.46
C ARG A 92 -5.39 8.46 3.48
N ILE A 93 -4.71 7.91 2.48
CA ILE A 93 -3.24 7.98 2.38
C ILE A 93 -2.78 9.44 2.27
N ALA A 94 -3.47 10.27 1.48
CA ALA A 94 -3.17 11.69 1.35
C ALA A 94 -3.26 12.43 2.69
N ALA A 95 -4.26 12.13 3.53
CA ALA A 95 -4.39 12.73 4.86
C ALA A 95 -3.22 12.36 5.80
N HIS A 96 -2.61 11.18 5.62
CA HIS A 96 -1.37 10.85 6.33
C HIS A 96 -0.19 11.69 5.83
N LEU A 97 -0.01 11.75 4.51
CA LEU A 97 1.09 12.47 3.88
C LEU A 97 1.01 13.99 4.12
N ASP A 98 -0.18 14.59 4.06
CA ASP A 98 -0.40 16.01 4.36
C ASP A 98 -0.15 16.32 5.85
N ALA A 99 -0.38 15.36 6.74
CA ALA A 99 -0.01 15.46 8.16
C ALA A 99 1.50 15.23 8.43
N GLY A 100 2.33 15.07 7.40
CA GLY A 100 3.78 14.89 7.52
C GLY A 100 4.22 13.45 7.82
N ARG A 101 3.30 12.48 7.82
CA ARG A 101 3.59 11.06 8.10
C ARG A 101 4.10 10.36 6.86
N ASN A 102 5.19 9.61 6.98
CA ASN A 102 5.68 8.76 5.90
C ASN A 102 4.82 7.51 5.78
N VAL A 103 4.42 7.17 4.56
CA VAL A 103 3.54 6.01 4.28
C VAL A 103 4.31 4.99 3.47
N ALA A 104 4.45 3.76 3.99
CA ALA A 104 4.91 2.61 3.23
C ALA A 104 3.70 1.85 2.66
N LEU A 105 3.48 1.95 1.36
CA LEU A 105 2.48 1.18 0.63
C LEU A 105 3.10 -0.12 0.12
N LEU A 106 2.68 -1.23 0.73
CA LEU A 106 3.20 -2.55 0.45
C LEU A 106 2.64 -3.11 -0.87
N ALA A 107 3.53 -3.67 -1.68
CA ALA A 107 3.21 -4.48 -2.84
C ALA A 107 3.85 -5.86 -2.69
N GLU A 108 3.03 -6.90 -2.86
CA GLU A 108 3.54 -8.26 -3.06
C GLU A 108 4.41 -8.27 -4.33
N GLY A 109 5.51 -9.01 -4.37
CA GLY A 109 6.42 -9.03 -5.53
C GLY A 109 7.11 -7.68 -5.81
N ASP A 110 7.06 -7.24 -7.06
CA ASP A 110 7.65 -5.97 -7.53
C ASP A 110 6.54 -4.91 -7.78
N PRO A 111 6.59 -3.72 -7.15
CA PRO A 111 5.57 -2.68 -7.29
C PRO A 111 5.32 -2.22 -8.74
N LEU A 112 6.32 -2.38 -9.63
CA LEU A 112 6.20 -2.01 -11.04
C LEU A 112 5.33 -2.99 -11.85
N PHE A 113 4.95 -4.13 -11.27
CA PHE A 113 4.22 -5.21 -11.96
C PHE A 113 2.84 -5.53 -11.36
N TYR A 114 2.48 -4.92 -10.22
CA TYR A 114 1.17 -5.11 -9.59
C TYR A 114 0.21 -3.96 -9.93
N SER A 115 -0.88 -4.29 -10.62
CA SER A 115 -1.88 -3.34 -11.12
C SER A 115 -2.54 -2.48 -10.03
N SER A 116 -2.70 -3.03 -8.83
CA SER A 116 -3.36 -2.36 -7.70
C SER A 116 -2.52 -1.27 -7.05
N TYR A 117 -1.21 -1.48 -6.92
CA TYR A 117 -0.28 -0.45 -6.42
C TYR A 117 -0.24 0.75 -7.38
N MET A 118 -0.19 0.47 -8.69
CA MET A 118 -0.09 1.52 -9.72
C MET A 118 -1.30 2.47 -9.76
N HIS A 119 -2.50 2.00 -9.38
CA HIS A 119 -3.70 2.84 -9.29
C HIS A 119 -3.55 3.92 -8.22
N LEU A 120 -3.11 3.56 -7.01
CA LEU A 120 -2.87 4.51 -5.93
C LEU A 120 -1.63 5.37 -6.20
N HIS A 121 -0.55 4.77 -6.69
CA HIS A 121 0.68 5.47 -7.02
C HIS A 121 0.43 6.63 -7.99
N THR A 122 -0.25 6.38 -9.12
CA THR A 122 -0.53 7.40 -10.14
C THR A 122 -1.38 8.56 -9.62
N ARG A 123 -2.27 8.33 -8.66
CA ARG A 123 -3.09 9.37 -8.04
C ARG A 123 -2.29 10.21 -7.04
N LEU A 124 -1.47 9.56 -6.23
CA LEU A 124 -0.71 10.19 -5.14
C LEU A 124 0.55 10.92 -5.63
N THR A 125 1.24 10.42 -6.65
CA THR A 125 2.47 11.05 -7.19
C THR A 125 2.24 12.40 -7.85
N ARG A 126 0.99 12.73 -8.19
CA ARG A 126 0.61 14.07 -8.66
C ARG A 126 0.77 15.14 -7.58
N ARG A 127 0.72 14.76 -6.31
CA ARG A 127 0.67 15.70 -5.15
C ARG A 127 1.79 15.49 -4.13
N PHE A 128 2.39 14.30 -4.09
CA PHE A 128 3.35 13.90 -3.08
C PHE A 128 4.62 13.32 -3.68
N ASN A 129 5.73 13.48 -2.96
CA ASN A 129 6.96 12.78 -3.32
C ASN A 129 6.77 11.28 -3.12
N ALA A 130 7.14 10.49 -4.13
CA ALA A 130 7.03 9.05 -4.11
C ALA A 130 8.36 8.39 -4.46
N VAL A 131 8.78 7.43 -3.65
CA VAL A 131 10.01 6.66 -3.86
C VAL A 131 9.67 5.17 -3.94
N ILE A 132 10.19 4.49 -4.95
CA ILE A 132 9.98 3.05 -5.13
C ILE A 132 11.20 2.29 -4.59
N VAL A 133 10.93 1.26 -3.79
CA VAL A 133 11.88 0.23 -3.38
C VAL A 133 11.51 -1.05 -4.12
N PRO A 134 12.30 -1.47 -5.11
CA PRO A 134 11.99 -2.66 -5.89
C PRO A 134 12.10 -3.93 -5.03
N GLY A 135 11.30 -4.94 -5.38
CA GLY A 135 11.34 -6.26 -4.78
C GLY A 135 12.30 -7.19 -5.52
N SER A 136 12.80 -8.22 -4.84
CA SER A 136 13.54 -9.29 -5.51
C SER A 136 12.60 -10.11 -6.40
N ARG A 137 13.01 -10.38 -7.64
CA ARG A 137 12.38 -11.39 -8.50
C ARG A 137 13.11 -12.72 -8.35
N ARG A 138 12.35 -13.82 -8.49
CA ARG A 138 12.94 -15.07 -8.97
C ARG A 138 13.07 -15.02 -10.48
#